data_AF-A0ABD3JJD4-F1
#
_entry.id   AF-A0ABD3JJD4-F1
#
_cell.length_a   1.000
_cell.length_b   1.000
_cell.length_c   1.000
_cell.angle_alpha   90.00
_cell.angle_beta   90.00
_cell.angle_gamma   90.00
#
_symmetry.space_group_name_H-M   'P 1'
#
loop_
_entity.id
_entity.type
_entity.pdbx_description
1 polymer ?
#
loop_
_entity_poly.entity_id
_entity_poly.type
_entity_poly.pdbx_seq_one_letter_code
_entity_poly.pdbx_strand_id
1 'polypeptide(L)'
;MSIAFPYIKIHPEFAQNHLRGVSSSKRKRSNQEATHPVGKSIKEQMAVQLSTFLTSKPMKSPTFNLSSIANPSQRSPKSMSSNLGSGSTFKEARVQVTHSMPPEKIEIFKSMEDWAEKNVLVHLKPVENCWQPQDFLPDAATDGFEEQVRELRERAREIPDDYFVALVGSMITEEALPTYQTMLNTLDGVRDETGSSLTPWAIWTRAWTAEENKHGDLLNKYLYLSGRVDMKRIEKTIQYLIGAGMDPCTENSPYLCFIYTSFQERATSISHGNTGRLAKAHGEMKLAQIVVRLHQMRSVMKQPIQKSWKSSSRSIQMALSWHLLT
;
A
#
# COMPACT_ATOMS: atom_id res chain seq x y z
N MET A 1 14.30 2.14 -1.17
CA MET A 1 13.28 2.18 -2.23
C MET A 1 12.08 1.38 -1.74
N SER A 2 11.22 1.99 -0.93
CA SER A 2 9.97 1.40 -0.46
C SER A 2 8.90 2.41 -0.84
N ILE A 3 7.86 1.98 -1.55
CA ILE A 3 6.67 2.79 -1.75
C ILE A 3 5.94 2.77 -0.41
N ALA A 4 6.47 3.49 0.57
CA ALA A 4 5.72 3.83 1.75
C ALA A 4 4.60 4.75 1.26
N PHE A 5 3.38 4.23 1.33
CA PHE A 5 2.15 4.95 1.10
C PHE A 5 2.28 6.38 1.62
N PRO A 6 2.07 7.43 0.79
CA PRO A 6 2.20 8.81 1.25
C PRO A 6 1.22 9.18 2.38
N TYR A 7 0.34 8.26 2.78
CA TYR A 7 -0.70 8.46 3.78
C TYR A 7 -0.62 7.56 5.02
N ILE A 8 0.35 6.62 5.09
CA ILE A 8 0.59 5.90 6.36
C ILE A 8 1.54 6.76 7.20
N LYS A 9 0.98 7.53 8.14
CA LYS A 9 1.77 8.18 9.21
C LYS A 9 2.31 7.09 10.13
N ILE A 10 3.47 6.53 9.79
CA ILE A 10 4.24 5.70 10.72
C ILE A 10 4.71 6.61 11.86
N HIS A 11 4.47 6.21 13.11
CA HIS A 11 4.89 6.95 14.29
C HIS A 11 6.41 7.25 14.24
N PRO A 12 6.87 8.47 14.59
CA PRO A 12 8.25 8.91 14.40
C PRO A 12 9.33 8.07 15.10
N GLU A 13 8.96 7.15 16.01
CA GLU A 13 9.89 6.20 16.64
C GLU A 13 10.38 5.07 15.71
N PHE A 14 9.83 4.94 14.50
CA PHE A 14 10.21 3.87 13.56
C PHE A 14 11.54 4.13 12.82
N ALA A 15 12.01 5.38 12.75
CA ALA A 15 13.15 5.75 11.92
C ALA A 15 14.53 5.55 12.58
N GLN A 16 14.61 5.15 13.85
CA GLN A 16 15.86 4.98 14.57
C GLN A 16 15.83 3.69 15.42
N ASN A 17 16.76 2.77 15.15
CA ASN A 17 17.12 1.57 15.96
C ASN A 17 16.39 0.24 15.66
N HIS A 18 16.39 -0.27 14.43
CA HIS A 18 15.69 -1.53 14.09
C HIS A 18 16.55 -2.67 13.52
N LEU A 19 17.85 -2.69 13.85
CA LEU A 19 18.74 -3.82 13.54
C LEU A 19 19.42 -4.28 14.82
N ARG A 20 19.31 -5.57 15.16
CA ARG A 20 19.99 -6.12 16.33
C ARG A 20 21.50 -6.04 16.11
N GLY A 21 22.20 -5.45 17.08
CA GLY A 21 23.65 -5.36 17.12
C GLY A 21 24.30 -6.74 17.08
N VAL A 22 25.04 -7.00 16.01
CA VAL A 22 26.05 -8.05 15.98
C VAL A 22 27.34 -7.43 16.50
N SER A 23 27.81 -7.94 17.63
CA SER A 23 29.10 -7.60 18.24
C SER A 23 30.23 -7.65 17.19
N SER A 24 30.96 -6.54 17.08
CA SER A 24 32.11 -6.38 16.21
C SER A 24 33.27 -7.26 16.66
N SER A 25 33.46 -8.42 16.02
CA SER A 25 34.74 -9.12 16.05
C SER A 25 35.66 -8.49 14.99
N LYS A 26 36.66 -7.73 15.45
CA LYS A 26 37.72 -7.15 14.63
C LYS A 26 38.49 -8.27 13.91
N ARG A 27 38.52 -8.25 12.57
CA ARG A 27 39.56 -8.93 11.81
C ARG A 27 40.20 -7.97 10.80
N LYS A 28 41.47 -7.64 11.06
CA LYS A 28 42.39 -6.92 10.15
C LYS A 28 42.68 -7.77 8.91
N ARG A 29 42.69 -7.14 7.73
CA ARG A 29 43.56 -7.37 6.56
C ARG A 29 43.15 -6.36 5.46
N SER A 30 43.90 -5.27 5.30
CA SER A 30 45.07 -5.06 4.42
C SER A 30 44.67 -4.50 3.04
N ASN A 31 45.11 -3.26 2.81
CA ASN A 31 44.96 -2.45 1.60
C ASN A 31 45.31 -3.19 0.31
N GLN A 32 44.53 -2.90 -0.73
CA GLN A 32 45.05 -2.58 -2.06
C GLN A 32 44.09 -1.60 -2.75
N GLU A 33 44.60 -0.42 -3.06
CA GLU A 33 43.97 0.62 -3.88
C GLU A 33 43.97 0.19 -5.35
N ALA A 34 42.87 0.46 -6.04
CA ALA A 34 42.85 0.67 -7.49
C ALA A 34 41.87 1.81 -7.79
N THR A 35 42.43 2.93 -8.24
CA THR A 35 41.75 4.16 -8.66
C THR A 35 41.27 4.07 -10.11
N HIS A 36 40.01 4.46 -10.41
CA HIS A 36 39.56 5.15 -11.64
C HIS A 36 38.05 5.55 -11.53
N PRO A 37 37.54 6.49 -12.36
CA PRO A 37 36.92 7.72 -11.87
C PRO A 37 35.41 7.66 -11.58
N VAL A 38 35.03 8.52 -10.63
CA VAL A 38 33.72 8.70 -9.98
C VAL A 38 32.62 9.06 -10.98
N GLY A 39 31.73 8.11 -11.25
CA GLY A 39 30.34 8.40 -11.56
C GLY A 39 29.67 8.96 -10.30
N LYS A 40 28.91 10.06 -10.45
CA LYS A 40 28.25 10.81 -9.36
C LYS A 40 27.71 9.87 -8.28
N SER A 41 28.10 10.13 -7.04
CA SER A 41 27.73 9.35 -5.87
C SER A 41 26.21 9.16 -5.80
N ILE A 42 25.78 7.94 -5.50
CA ILE A 42 24.36 7.58 -5.27
C ILE A 42 23.71 8.55 -4.25
N LYS A 43 24.48 9.13 -3.32
CA LYS A 43 23.99 10.18 -2.40
C LYS A 43 23.52 11.45 -3.12
N GLU A 44 24.18 11.87 -4.20
CA GLU A 44 23.80 13.05 -4.98
C GLU A 44 22.55 12.79 -5.84
N GLN A 45 22.39 11.56 -6.35
CA GLN A 45 21.16 11.17 -7.07
C GLN A 45 19.96 11.09 -6.11
N MET A 46 20.17 10.67 -4.86
CA MET A 46 19.13 10.63 -3.82
C MET A 46 18.74 12.03 -3.30
N ALA A 47 19.67 12.99 -3.25
CA ALA A 47 19.39 14.36 -2.80
C ALA A 47 18.54 15.17 -3.79
N VAL A 48 18.73 14.93 -5.11
CA VAL A 48 18.01 15.69 -6.16
C VAL A 48 16.52 15.31 -6.21
N GLN A 49 16.14 14.06 -5.96
CA GLN A 49 14.72 13.64 -5.96
C GLN A 49 13.94 14.02 -4.69
N LEU A 50 14.61 14.16 -3.54
CA LEU A 50 13.99 14.59 -2.28
C LEU A 50 13.74 16.11 -2.24
N SER A 51 14.56 16.92 -2.90
CA SER A 51 14.42 18.39 -2.87
C SER A 51 13.21 18.91 -3.67
N THR A 52 12.81 18.21 -4.73
CA THR A 52 11.70 18.61 -5.61
C THR A 52 10.32 18.37 -4.96
N PHE A 53 10.24 17.47 -3.97
CA PHE A 53 8.98 17.13 -3.29
C PHE A 53 8.70 17.96 -2.03
N LEU A 54 9.68 18.70 -1.51
CA LEU A 54 9.55 19.46 -0.25
C LEU A 54 9.45 20.98 -0.43
N THR A 55 9.30 21.50 -1.66
CA THR A 55 9.27 22.95 -1.91
C THR A 55 8.04 23.50 -2.67
N SER A 56 6.97 22.72 -2.84
CA SER A 56 5.70 23.30 -3.32
C SER A 56 5.03 24.13 -2.21
N LYS A 57 5.20 25.45 -2.31
CA LYS A 57 4.45 26.43 -1.50
C LYS A 57 2.93 26.23 -1.70
N PRO A 58 2.09 26.46 -0.68
CA PRO A 58 0.64 26.34 -0.84
C PRO A 58 0.13 27.37 -1.85
N MET A 59 -0.56 26.89 -2.88
CA MET A 59 -1.28 27.73 -3.84
C MET A 59 -2.47 28.39 -3.14
N LYS A 60 -2.58 29.72 -3.29
CA LYS A 60 -3.71 30.51 -2.80
C LYS A 60 -4.98 30.14 -3.57
N SER A 61 -6.09 29.96 -2.85
CA SER A 61 -7.43 29.79 -3.41
C SER A 61 -7.89 31.05 -4.17
N PRO A 62 -8.70 30.91 -5.24
CA PRO A 62 -9.22 32.06 -5.97
C PRO A 62 -10.38 32.71 -5.21
N THR A 63 -10.27 34.02 -5.02
CA THR A 63 -11.30 34.89 -4.44
C THR A 63 -12.48 35.02 -5.41
N PHE A 64 -13.69 34.67 -4.97
CA PHE A 64 -14.91 35.04 -5.68
C PHE A 64 -15.28 36.49 -5.36
N ASN A 65 -15.32 37.34 -6.39
CA ASN A 65 -15.91 38.68 -6.32
C ASN A 65 -17.44 38.56 -6.28
N LEU A 66 -18.05 38.89 -5.15
CA LEU A 66 -19.47 39.26 -5.11
C LEU A 66 -19.58 40.78 -5.22
N SER A 67 -20.38 41.23 -6.18
CA SER A 67 -20.69 42.64 -6.40
C SER A 67 -21.56 43.22 -5.27
N SER A 68 -21.36 44.51 -5.07
CA SER A 68 -21.89 45.42 -4.05
C SER A 68 -23.41 45.49 -3.92
N ILE A 69 -23.90 45.49 -2.67
CA ILE A 69 -25.03 46.33 -2.23
C ILE A 69 -24.70 46.92 -0.84
N ALA A 70 -24.79 48.24 -0.73
CA ALA A 70 -24.62 49.08 0.47
C ALA A 70 -25.76 48.84 1.50
N ASN A 71 -25.65 49.05 2.82
CA ASN A 71 -25.38 50.30 3.56
C ASN A 71 -25.20 49.99 5.10
N PRO A 72 -24.84 50.97 5.96
CA PRO A 72 -24.04 50.76 7.19
C PRO A 72 -24.76 50.96 8.55
N SER A 73 -23.97 50.80 9.63
CA SER A 73 -24.14 51.19 11.06
C SER A 73 -24.49 50.01 12.01
N GLN A 74 -23.89 49.78 13.19
CA GLN A 74 -23.26 50.62 14.22
C GLN A 74 -22.16 49.87 15.06
N ARG A 75 -21.37 50.66 15.83
CA ARG A 75 -20.33 50.35 16.85
C ARG A 75 -20.82 49.39 17.97
N SER A 76 -20.03 48.66 18.77
CA SER A 76 -18.86 49.00 19.63
C SER A 76 -18.22 47.71 20.27
N PRO A 77 -17.10 47.79 21.05
CA PRO A 77 -16.11 46.70 21.19
C PRO A 77 -15.89 46.08 22.61
N LYS A 78 -15.06 45.02 22.64
CA LYS A 78 -14.18 44.46 23.72
C LYS A 78 -14.70 43.27 24.55
N SER A 79 -13.93 42.17 24.51
CA SER A 79 -13.27 41.58 25.70
C SER A 79 -12.28 40.48 25.29
N MET A 80 -11.03 40.64 25.71
CA MET A 80 -10.00 39.59 25.73
C MET A 80 -10.20 38.73 26.98
N SER A 81 -10.14 37.42 26.85
CA SER A 81 -9.67 36.56 27.93
C SER A 81 -8.74 35.51 27.37
N SER A 82 -7.47 35.65 27.73
CA SER A 82 -6.42 34.66 27.61
C SER A 82 -6.74 33.43 28.46
N ASN A 83 -6.53 32.24 27.93
CA ASN A 83 -5.99 31.12 28.69
C ASN A 83 -5.23 30.17 27.76
N LEU A 84 -3.92 30.11 27.99
CA LEU A 84 -3.01 29.08 27.48
C LEU A 84 -3.33 27.74 28.17
N GLY A 85 -3.21 26.65 27.42
CA GLY A 85 -2.87 25.36 28.02
C GLY A 85 -3.71 24.17 27.57
N SER A 86 -3.57 23.75 26.32
CA SER A 86 -3.57 22.31 25.97
C SER A 86 -2.98 22.18 24.58
N GLY A 87 -1.86 21.47 24.47
CA GLY A 87 -1.21 21.15 23.21
C GLY A 87 -2.08 20.21 22.37
N SER A 88 -3.12 20.75 21.77
CA SER A 88 -3.80 20.15 20.63
C SER A 88 -2.87 20.29 19.44
N THR A 89 -2.20 19.21 19.07
CA THR A 89 -1.64 19.11 17.72
C THR A 89 -2.81 19.23 16.76
N PHE A 90 -2.90 20.38 16.09
CA PHE A 90 -3.86 20.62 15.02
C PHE A 90 -3.73 19.51 13.97
N LYS A 91 -4.57 18.48 14.07
CA LYS A 91 -4.94 17.66 12.93
C LYS A 91 -5.88 18.56 12.13
N GLU A 92 -5.45 19.05 10.98
CA GLU A 92 -6.40 19.29 9.90
C GLU A 92 -7.01 17.92 9.57
N ALA A 93 -8.09 17.57 10.28
CA ALA A 93 -8.95 16.49 9.89
C ALA A 93 -9.55 16.93 8.57
N ARG A 94 -9.07 16.34 7.46
CA ARG A 94 -9.76 16.48 6.18
C ARG A 94 -11.22 16.10 6.42
N VAL A 95 -12.14 16.93 5.94
CA VAL A 95 -13.56 16.63 6.03
C VAL A 95 -13.80 15.32 5.30
N GLN A 96 -14.31 14.32 6.00
CA GLN A 96 -14.57 13.01 5.41
C GLN A 96 -15.77 13.14 4.48
N VAL A 97 -15.54 12.91 3.19
CA VAL A 97 -16.59 12.85 2.17
C VAL A 97 -16.95 11.39 1.95
N THR A 98 -18.23 11.07 2.03
CA THR A 98 -18.77 9.73 1.79
C THR A 98 -19.87 9.79 0.74
N HIS A 99 -20.05 8.69 0.02
CA HIS A 99 -21.11 8.53 -0.99
C HIS A 99 -21.15 9.65 -2.03
N SER A 100 -19.99 10.01 -2.60
CA SER A 100 -19.91 11.08 -3.61
C SER A 100 -20.45 10.66 -5.00
N MET A 101 -20.65 9.36 -5.21
CA MET A 101 -21.28 8.84 -6.41
C MET A 101 -22.80 9.06 -6.37
N PRO A 102 -23.41 9.65 -7.42
CA PRO A 102 -24.87 9.77 -7.48
C PRO A 102 -25.58 8.41 -7.35
N PRO A 103 -26.64 8.28 -6.52
CA PRO A 103 -27.30 7.00 -6.26
C PRO A 103 -27.82 6.27 -7.50
N GLU A 104 -28.26 7.00 -8.54
CA GLU A 104 -28.72 6.42 -9.79
C GLU A 104 -27.63 5.62 -10.53
N LYS A 105 -26.34 5.87 -10.23
CA LYS A 105 -25.23 5.13 -10.81
C LYS A 105 -25.00 3.76 -10.16
N ILE A 106 -25.65 3.46 -9.04
CA ILE A 106 -25.64 2.12 -8.43
C ILE A 106 -26.21 1.09 -9.42
N GLU A 107 -27.27 1.46 -10.15
CA GLU A 107 -27.91 0.58 -11.14
C GLU A 107 -26.97 0.19 -12.28
N ILE A 108 -25.93 1.00 -12.56
CA ILE A 108 -24.89 0.62 -13.54
C ILE A 108 -24.16 -0.63 -13.07
N PHE A 109 -23.73 -0.70 -11.81
CA PHE A 109 -22.99 -1.86 -11.30
C PHE A 109 -23.85 -3.11 -11.16
N LYS A 110 -25.13 -2.95 -10.82
CA LYS A 110 -26.12 -4.04 -10.86
C LYS A 110 -26.30 -4.59 -12.29
N SER A 111 -26.49 -3.71 -13.28
CA SER A 111 -26.63 -4.13 -14.68
C SER A 111 -25.35 -4.77 -15.27
N MET A 112 -24.21 -4.63 -14.58
CA MET A 112 -22.93 -5.19 -14.98
C MET A 112 -22.62 -6.56 -14.36
N GLU A 113 -23.49 -7.13 -13.52
CA GLU A 113 -23.20 -8.38 -12.82
C GLU A 113 -22.88 -9.56 -13.78
N ASP A 114 -23.74 -9.82 -14.77
CA ASP A 114 -23.47 -10.83 -15.81
C ASP A 114 -22.14 -10.62 -16.54
N TRP A 115 -21.79 -9.35 -16.77
CA TRP A 115 -20.52 -8.99 -17.39
C TRP A 115 -19.35 -9.27 -16.44
N ALA A 116 -19.48 -8.93 -15.16
CA ALA A 116 -18.47 -9.18 -14.15
C ALA A 116 -18.24 -10.69 -13.97
N GLU A 117 -19.29 -11.50 -13.94
CA GLU A 117 -19.15 -12.96 -13.90
C GLU A 117 -18.29 -13.48 -15.07
N LYS A 118 -18.57 -13.02 -16.29
CA LYS A 118 -17.90 -13.50 -17.50
C LYS A 118 -16.52 -12.90 -17.77
N ASN A 119 -16.20 -11.74 -17.19
CA ASN A 119 -15.00 -10.96 -17.54
C ASN A 119 -14.11 -10.59 -16.36
N VAL A 120 -14.64 -10.60 -15.13
CA VAL A 120 -13.93 -10.31 -13.88
C VAL A 120 -13.61 -11.63 -13.17
N LEU A 121 -14.62 -12.47 -12.88
CA LEU A 121 -14.41 -13.71 -12.10
C LEU A 121 -13.54 -14.76 -12.79
N VAL A 122 -13.47 -14.74 -14.12
CA VAL A 122 -12.57 -15.61 -14.90
C VAL A 122 -11.08 -15.41 -14.57
N HIS A 123 -10.78 -14.26 -13.95
CA HIS A 123 -9.47 -13.95 -13.42
C HIS A 123 -9.32 -14.34 -11.95
N LEU A 124 -10.15 -15.19 -11.36
CA LEU A 124 -9.85 -15.86 -10.08
C LEU A 124 -9.25 -17.23 -10.34
N LYS A 125 -8.23 -17.62 -9.56
CA LYS A 125 -7.65 -18.96 -9.73
C LYS A 125 -8.49 -19.91 -8.91
N PRO A 126 -8.88 -21.08 -9.47
CA PRO A 126 -9.38 -22.15 -8.64
C PRO A 126 -8.35 -22.45 -7.54
N VAL A 127 -8.83 -22.63 -6.29
CA VAL A 127 -7.97 -22.84 -5.11
C VAL A 127 -6.99 -24.00 -5.32
N GLU A 128 -7.46 -25.08 -5.95
CA GLU A 128 -6.64 -26.26 -6.27
C GLU A 128 -5.47 -25.97 -7.23
N ASN A 129 -5.52 -24.85 -7.96
CA ASN A 129 -4.46 -24.40 -8.87
C ASN A 129 -3.67 -23.21 -8.32
N CYS A 130 -3.97 -22.77 -7.09
CA CYS A 130 -3.23 -21.73 -6.40
C CYS A 130 -2.00 -22.30 -5.74
N TRP A 131 -0.90 -21.57 -5.84
CA TRP A 131 0.22 -21.77 -4.92
C TRP A 131 -0.22 -21.46 -3.49
N GLN A 132 0.40 -22.14 -2.53
CA GLN A 132 0.21 -21.94 -1.10
C GLN A 132 1.52 -21.53 -0.43
N PRO A 133 1.50 -20.80 0.70
CA PRO A 133 2.72 -20.40 1.40
C PRO A 133 3.67 -21.58 1.69
N GLN A 134 3.12 -22.76 1.99
CA GLN A 134 3.91 -23.95 2.29
C GLN A 134 4.78 -24.43 1.12
N ASP A 135 4.42 -24.10 -0.14
CA ASP A 135 5.22 -24.45 -1.33
C ASP A 135 6.61 -23.78 -1.32
N PHE A 136 6.79 -22.74 -0.51
CA PHE A 136 8.00 -21.91 -0.46
C PHE A 136 8.68 -21.89 0.90
N LEU A 137 8.10 -22.54 1.90
CA LEU A 137 8.58 -22.55 3.28
C LEU A 137 9.14 -23.92 3.65
N PRO A 138 10.05 -24.00 4.64
CA PRO A 138 10.46 -25.27 5.22
C PRO A 138 9.26 -26.12 5.66
N ASP A 139 9.29 -27.42 5.36
CA ASP A 139 8.20 -28.34 5.71
C ASP A 139 8.37 -28.90 7.11
N ALA A 140 7.53 -28.41 8.03
CA ALA A 140 7.55 -28.78 9.45
C ALA A 140 7.13 -30.23 9.73
N ALA A 141 6.51 -30.93 8.78
CA ALA A 141 6.13 -32.33 8.92
C ALA A 141 7.25 -33.31 8.51
N THR A 142 8.38 -32.81 8.02
CA THR A 142 9.48 -33.64 7.52
C THR A 142 10.66 -33.66 8.50
N ASP A 143 11.39 -34.78 8.54
CA ASP A 143 12.63 -34.92 9.32
C ASP A 143 13.71 -33.88 8.91
N GLY A 144 13.61 -33.33 7.70
CA GLY A 144 14.51 -32.31 7.16
C GLY A 144 14.15 -30.87 7.56
N PHE A 145 13.14 -30.65 8.39
CA PHE A 145 12.67 -29.29 8.74
C PHE A 145 13.79 -28.40 9.30
N GLU A 146 14.52 -28.89 10.31
CA GLU A 146 15.55 -28.10 11.00
C GLU A 146 16.66 -27.66 10.05
N GLU A 147 17.05 -28.56 9.15
CA GLU A 147 18.07 -28.31 8.13
C GLU A 147 17.59 -27.26 7.10
N GLN A 148 16.35 -27.39 6.62
CA GLN A 148 15.75 -26.41 5.70
C GLN A 148 15.65 -25.01 6.35
N VAL A 149 15.35 -24.93 7.65
CA VAL A 149 15.36 -23.67 8.41
C VAL A 149 16.78 -23.12 8.55
N ARG A 150 17.78 -23.97 8.82
CA ARG A 150 19.20 -23.57 8.89
C ARG A 150 19.66 -22.97 7.56
N GLU A 151 19.40 -23.64 6.45
CA GLU A 151 19.74 -23.14 5.10
C GLU A 151 19.07 -21.79 4.79
N LEU A 152 17.79 -21.62 5.16
CA LEU A 152 17.08 -20.35 4.99
C LEU A 152 17.78 -19.23 5.75
N ARG A 153 18.17 -19.47 7.00
CA ARG A 153 18.87 -18.49 7.85
C ARG A 153 20.26 -18.15 7.33
N GLU A 154 20.97 -19.12 6.75
CA GLU A 154 22.26 -18.90 6.13
C GLU A 154 22.14 -18.00 4.91
N ARG A 155 21.21 -18.28 3.99
CA ARG A 155 20.95 -17.41 2.84
C ARG A 155 20.49 -16.01 3.26
N ALA A 156 19.62 -15.92 4.28
CA ALA A 156 19.13 -14.64 4.80
C ALA A 156 20.22 -13.75 5.42
N ARG A 157 21.35 -14.32 5.83
CA ARG A 157 22.49 -13.57 6.40
C ARG A 157 23.22 -12.71 5.37
N GLU A 158 23.21 -13.13 4.10
CA GLU A 158 23.88 -12.45 2.99
C GLU A 158 23.05 -11.28 2.43
N ILE A 159 21.82 -11.13 2.90
CA ILE A 159 20.91 -10.06 2.48
C ILE A 159 21.11 -8.84 3.38
N PRO A 160 21.34 -7.64 2.81
CA PRO A 160 21.58 -6.43 3.58
C PRO A 160 20.33 -5.97 4.32
N ASP A 161 20.56 -5.24 5.40
CA ASP A 161 19.50 -4.76 6.27
C ASP A 161 18.54 -3.78 5.58
N ASP A 162 19.04 -2.96 4.66
CA ASP A 162 18.22 -2.06 3.83
C ASP A 162 17.16 -2.81 3.01
N TYR A 163 17.47 -4.05 2.59
CA TYR A 163 16.51 -4.91 1.91
C TYR A 163 15.44 -5.40 2.89
N PHE A 164 15.82 -5.83 4.10
CA PHE A 164 14.87 -6.26 5.12
C PHE A 164 13.92 -5.14 5.54
N VAL A 165 14.38 -3.89 5.63
CA VAL A 165 13.50 -2.75 5.91
C VAL A 165 12.41 -2.64 4.83
N ALA A 166 12.77 -2.75 3.56
CA ALA A 166 11.80 -2.71 2.46
C ALA A 166 10.85 -3.93 2.48
N LEU A 167 11.38 -5.14 2.73
CA LEU A 167 10.59 -6.37 2.79
C LEU A 167 9.60 -6.35 3.97
N VAL A 168 10.02 -5.85 5.13
CA VAL A 168 9.17 -5.65 6.30
C VAL A 168 8.05 -4.66 6.01
N GLY A 169 8.35 -3.54 5.35
CA GLY A 169 7.33 -2.57 4.93
C GLY A 169 6.28 -3.20 4.01
N SER A 170 6.72 -4.01 3.04
CA SER A 170 5.81 -4.78 2.18
C SER A 170 4.96 -5.75 3.01
N MET A 171 5.56 -6.55 3.89
CA MET A 171 4.84 -7.53 4.70
C MET A 171 3.78 -6.88 5.61
N ILE A 172 4.13 -5.78 6.30
CA ILE A 172 3.19 -5.03 7.14
C ILE A 172 1.99 -4.53 6.32
N THR A 173 2.24 -4.13 5.07
CA THR A 173 1.18 -3.71 4.15
C THR A 173 0.27 -4.88 3.80
N GLU A 174 0.82 -6.05 3.47
CA GLU A 174 0.01 -7.26 3.17
C GLU A 174 -0.85 -7.68 4.37
N GLU A 175 -0.30 -7.61 5.59
CA GLU A 175 -1.01 -7.98 6.82
C GLU A 175 -2.17 -7.04 7.18
N ALA A 176 -2.22 -5.83 6.60
CA ALA A 176 -3.33 -4.91 6.80
C ALA A 176 -4.57 -5.24 5.95
N LEU A 177 -4.62 -6.44 5.35
CA LEU A 177 -5.70 -6.97 4.51
C LEU A 177 -7.13 -6.73 5.03
N PRO A 178 -7.45 -6.84 6.33
CA PRO A 178 -8.79 -6.52 6.82
C PRO A 178 -9.26 -5.09 6.47
N THR A 179 -8.32 -4.14 6.41
CA THR A 179 -8.59 -2.75 6.01
C THR A 179 -8.97 -2.68 4.54
N TYR A 180 -8.30 -3.44 3.66
CA TYR A 180 -8.55 -3.41 2.23
C TYR A 180 -9.86 -4.08 1.85
N GLN A 181 -10.18 -5.22 2.47
CA GLN A 181 -11.49 -5.84 2.30
C GLN A 181 -12.61 -4.93 2.80
N THR A 182 -12.41 -4.27 3.96
CA THR A 182 -13.36 -3.29 4.49
C THR A 182 -13.56 -2.14 3.51
N MET A 183 -12.48 -1.58 2.96
CA MET A 183 -12.54 -0.55 1.92
C MET A 183 -13.39 -0.98 0.73
N LEU A 184 -13.16 -2.18 0.17
CA LEU A 184 -13.97 -2.71 -0.94
C LEU A 184 -15.45 -2.87 -0.56
N ASN A 185 -15.73 -3.28 0.68
CA ASN A 185 -17.09 -3.39 1.21
C ASN A 185 -17.72 -2.06 1.63
N THR A 186 -17.01 -0.93 1.51
CA THR A 186 -17.63 0.40 1.62
C THR A 186 -18.20 0.92 0.30
N LEU A 187 -17.90 0.26 -0.83
CA LEU A 187 -18.20 0.78 -2.16
C LEU A 187 -19.66 0.58 -2.55
N ASP A 188 -20.28 1.67 -3.00
CA ASP A 188 -21.67 1.71 -3.40
C ASP A 188 -21.92 0.83 -4.65
N GLY A 189 -22.89 -0.08 -4.54
CA GLY A 189 -23.30 -0.96 -5.64
C GLY A 189 -22.44 -2.21 -5.89
N VAL A 190 -21.31 -2.38 -5.18
CA VAL A 190 -20.44 -3.56 -5.33
C VAL A 190 -20.08 -4.25 -4.00
N ARG A 191 -20.40 -3.64 -2.85
CA ARG A 191 -20.14 -4.21 -1.52
C ARG A 191 -20.87 -5.54 -1.27
N ASP A 192 -20.30 -6.35 -0.39
CA ASP A 192 -20.96 -7.54 0.14
C ASP A 192 -21.92 -7.17 1.29
N GLU A 193 -23.22 -7.28 1.06
CA GLU A 193 -24.25 -6.92 2.03
C GLU A 193 -24.41 -7.92 3.18
N THR A 194 -23.97 -9.18 3.00
CA THR A 194 -24.26 -10.26 3.96
C THR A 194 -23.01 -10.97 4.47
N GLY A 195 -21.83 -10.66 3.90
CA GLY A 195 -20.61 -11.44 4.07
C GLY A 195 -20.61 -12.76 3.27
N SER A 196 -21.68 -13.01 2.51
CA SER A 196 -21.90 -14.22 1.72
C SER A 196 -22.74 -13.96 0.47
N SER A 197 -22.90 -12.70 0.07
CA SER A 197 -23.73 -12.32 -1.07
C SER A 197 -23.24 -13.06 -2.33
N LEU A 198 -24.20 -13.49 -3.16
CA LEU A 198 -23.93 -14.22 -4.40
C LEU A 198 -23.70 -13.30 -5.59
N THR A 199 -23.69 -11.98 -5.40
CA THR A 199 -23.35 -11.05 -6.48
C THR A 199 -21.91 -11.32 -6.95
N PRO A 200 -21.63 -11.24 -8.26
CA PRO A 200 -20.27 -11.40 -8.78
C PRO A 200 -19.25 -10.45 -8.11
N TRP A 201 -19.68 -9.25 -7.74
CA TRP A 201 -18.82 -8.28 -7.03
C TRP A 201 -18.43 -8.74 -5.61
N ALA A 202 -19.38 -9.32 -4.87
CA ALA A 202 -19.11 -9.87 -3.54
C ALA A 202 -18.25 -11.14 -3.62
N ILE A 203 -18.55 -12.03 -4.58
CA ILE A 203 -17.71 -13.21 -4.87
C ILE A 203 -16.28 -12.80 -5.18
N TRP A 204 -16.09 -11.81 -6.05
CA TRP A 204 -14.78 -11.25 -6.37
C TRP A 204 -14.06 -10.74 -5.13
N THR A 205 -14.72 -9.91 -4.31
CA THR A 205 -14.13 -9.32 -3.10
C THR A 205 -13.64 -10.41 -2.13
N ARG A 206 -14.45 -11.43 -1.87
CA ARG A 206 -14.06 -12.54 -0.98
C ARG A 206 -12.93 -13.38 -1.57
N ALA A 207 -13.00 -13.72 -2.84
CA ALA A 207 -11.99 -14.55 -3.49
C ALA A 207 -10.64 -13.82 -3.65
N TRP A 208 -10.66 -12.53 -4.01
CA TRP A 208 -9.49 -11.67 -4.02
C TRP A 208 -8.86 -11.61 -2.63
N THR A 209 -9.66 -11.39 -1.59
CA THR A 209 -9.16 -11.37 -0.20
C THR A 209 -8.50 -12.71 0.17
N ALA A 210 -9.10 -13.84 -0.24
CA ALA A 210 -8.51 -15.16 0.00
C ALA A 210 -7.18 -15.37 -0.75
N GLU A 211 -7.04 -14.84 -1.97
CA GLU A 211 -5.77 -14.86 -2.70
C GLU A 211 -4.71 -13.98 -2.01
N GLU A 212 -5.05 -12.75 -1.62
CA GLU A 212 -4.16 -11.80 -0.95
C GLU A 212 -3.69 -12.25 0.43
N ASN A 213 -4.52 -12.97 1.19
CA ASN A 213 -4.15 -13.47 2.52
C ASN A 213 -2.85 -14.29 2.49
N LYS A 214 -2.63 -15.03 1.39
CA LYS A 214 -1.43 -15.86 1.22
C LYS A 214 -0.14 -15.04 1.13
N HIS A 215 -0.22 -13.76 0.72
CA HIS A 215 0.93 -12.86 0.62
C HIS A 215 1.51 -12.53 1.99
N GLY A 216 0.65 -12.05 2.90
CA GLY A 216 1.01 -11.79 4.29
C GLY A 216 1.53 -13.05 4.99
N ASP A 217 0.79 -14.15 4.86
CA ASP A 217 1.15 -15.45 5.44
C ASP A 217 2.57 -15.92 5.08
N LEU A 218 2.92 -15.83 3.79
CA LEU A 218 4.22 -16.26 3.29
C LEU A 218 5.35 -15.33 3.77
N LEU A 219 5.16 -14.02 3.65
CA LEU A 219 6.16 -13.04 4.07
C LEU A 219 6.39 -13.04 5.57
N ASN A 220 5.33 -13.18 6.37
CA ASN A 220 5.40 -13.24 7.83
C ASN A 220 6.25 -14.43 8.27
N LYS A 221 5.91 -15.64 7.81
CA LYS A 221 6.64 -16.86 8.14
C LYS A 221 8.09 -16.81 7.64
N TYR A 222 8.34 -16.26 6.45
CA TYR A 222 9.70 -16.05 5.96
C TYR A 222 10.51 -15.13 6.88
N LEU A 223 9.97 -13.97 7.24
CA LEU A 223 10.63 -13.00 8.12
C LEU A 223 10.86 -13.58 9.53
N TYR A 224 9.88 -14.28 10.07
CA TYR A 224 9.98 -15.00 11.34
C TYR A 224 11.14 -16.02 11.32
N LEU A 225 11.17 -16.89 10.31
CA LEU A 225 12.20 -17.93 10.19
C LEU A 225 13.59 -17.34 9.91
N SER A 226 13.67 -16.23 9.17
CA SER A 226 14.94 -15.57 8.81
C SER A 226 15.80 -15.21 10.03
N GLY A 227 15.17 -14.87 11.16
CA GLY A 227 15.86 -14.39 12.36
C GLY A 227 16.57 -13.04 12.16
N ARG A 228 16.29 -12.31 11.07
CA ARG A 228 16.95 -11.04 10.73
C ARG A 228 16.22 -9.80 11.27
N VAL A 229 15.00 -9.96 11.76
CA VAL A 229 14.11 -8.84 12.15
C VAL A 229 13.51 -9.02 13.55
N ASP A 230 13.01 -7.94 14.13
CA ASP A 230 12.30 -7.97 15.42
C ASP A 230 10.79 -8.14 15.20
N MET A 231 10.32 -9.39 15.23
CA MET A 231 8.90 -9.72 14.99
C MET A 231 7.95 -9.03 15.97
N LYS A 232 8.34 -8.85 17.24
CA LYS A 232 7.49 -8.16 18.23
C LYS A 232 7.22 -6.70 17.84
N ARG A 233 8.21 -6.02 17.25
CA ARG A 233 8.05 -4.64 16.75
C ARG A 233 7.17 -4.60 15.51
N ILE A 234 7.33 -5.58 14.63
CA ILE A 234 6.52 -5.71 13.41
C ILE A 234 5.06 -5.97 13.77
N GLU A 235 4.77 -6.93 14.63
CA GLU A 235 3.43 -7.28 15.11
C GLU A 235 2.71 -6.08 15.75
N LYS A 236 3.42 -5.32 16.60
CA LYS A 236 2.89 -4.06 17.15
C LYS A 236 2.56 -3.05 16.05
N THR A 237 3.39 -2.97 15.02
CA THR A 237 3.18 -2.03 13.91
C THR A 237 1.97 -2.41 13.08
N ILE A 238 1.78 -3.70 12.80
CA ILE A 238 0.57 -4.24 12.16
C ILE A 238 -0.66 -3.90 13.00
N GLN A 239 -0.61 -4.12 14.32
CA GLN A 239 -1.70 -3.79 15.22
C GLN A 239 -2.06 -2.29 15.19
N TYR A 240 -1.05 -1.41 15.21
CA TYR A 240 -1.27 0.03 15.05
C TYR A 240 -1.86 0.39 13.69
N LEU A 241 -1.37 -0.21 12.61
CA LEU A 241 -1.83 0.07 11.25
C LEU A 241 -3.30 -0.33 11.06
N ILE A 242 -3.67 -1.55 11.45
CA ILE A 242 -5.05 -2.03 11.37
C ILE A 242 -5.96 -1.18 12.27
N GLY A 243 -5.52 -0.87 13.50
CA GLY A 243 -6.28 -0.03 14.42
C GLY A 243 -6.45 1.42 13.95
N ALA A 244 -5.50 1.94 13.16
CA ALA A 244 -5.59 3.26 12.54
C ALA A 244 -6.48 3.27 11.28
N GLY A 245 -6.53 2.15 10.56
CA GLY A 245 -7.19 2.04 9.27
C GLY A 245 -6.54 2.90 8.18
N MET A 246 -7.24 3.08 7.07
CA MET A 246 -6.83 3.91 5.95
C MET A 246 -8.03 4.67 5.40
N ASP A 247 -7.83 5.95 5.08
CA ASP A 247 -8.75 6.73 4.24
C ASP A 247 -8.11 6.90 2.86
N PRO A 248 -8.53 6.12 1.84
CA PRO A 248 -8.03 6.25 0.48
C PRO A 248 -8.66 7.44 -0.28
N CYS A 249 -9.57 8.19 0.35
CA CYS A 249 -10.35 9.27 -0.26
C CYS A 249 -11.11 8.79 -1.51
N THR A 250 -11.66 7.57 -1.46
CA THR A 250 -12.47 7.00 -2.54
C THR A 250 -13.96 7.25 -2.35
N GLU A 251 -14.36 7.82 -1.21
CA GLU A 251 -15.70 8.40 -0.99
C GLU A 251 -16.85 7.42 -1.30
N ASN A 252 -16.65 6.13 -1.00
CA ASN A 252 -17.56 5.02 -1.33
C ASN A 252 -17.81 4.81 -2.84
N SER A 253 -17.13 5.53 -3.72
CA SER A 253 -17.29 5.44 -5.17
C SER A 253 -16.48 4.28 -5.75
N PRO A 254 -17.10 3.27 -6.40
CA PRO A 254 -16.34 2.24 -7.10
C PRO A 254 -15.47 2.81 -8.23
N TYR A 255 -15.86 3.93 -8.83
CA TYR A 255 -15.04 4.59 -9.85
C TYR A 255 -13.69 5.05 -9.28
N LEU A 256 -13.73 5.82 -8.19
CA LEU A 256 -12.52 6.31 -7.52
C LEU A 256 -11.70 5.14 -6.97
N CYS A 257 -12.36 4.15 -6.38
CA CYS A 257 -11.68 2.98 -5.83
C CYS A 257 -10.98 2.16 -6.92
N PHE A 258 -11.62 1.85 -8.04
CA PHE A 258 -10.97 1.07 -9.09
C PHE A 258 -9.77 1.80 -9.72
N ILE A 259 -9.84 3.13 -9.83
CA ILE A 259 -8.68 3.95 -10.24
C ILE A 259 -7.55 3.84 -9.22
N TYR A 260 -7.88 4.06 -7.94
CA TYR A 260 -6.93 3.97 -6.83
C TYR A 260 -6.25 2.60 -6.79
N THR A 261 -7.02 1.52 -6.83
CA THR A 261 -6.49 0.16 -6.78
C THR A 261 -5.68 -0.17 -8.03
N SER A 262 -6.10 0.27 -9.22
CA SER A 262 -5.30 0.07 -10.45
C SER A 262 -3.93 0.73 -10.38
N PHE A 263 -3.82 1.89 -9.73
CA PHE A 263 -2.53 2.53 -9.45
C PHE A 263 -1.73 1.74 -8.42
N GLN A 264 -2.36 1.36 -7.31
CA GLN A 264 -1.69 0.60 -6.24
C GLN A 264 -1.14 -0.74 -6.73
N GLU A 265 -1.93 -1.51 -7.47
CA GLU A 265 -1.53 -2.77 -8.10
C GLU A 265 -0.29 -2.62 -8.99
N ARG A 266 -0.18 -1.49 -9.70
CA ARG A 266 0.99 -1.19 -10.51
C ARG A 266 2.19 -0.81 -9.66
N ALA A 267 1.98 -0.07 -8.58
CA ALA A 267 3.03 0.32 -7.65
C ALA A 267 3.62 -0.90 -6.93
N THR A 268 2.78 -1.78 -6.38
CA THR A 268 3.19 -3.03 -5.71
C THR A 268 3.89 -3.98 -6.68
N SER A 269 3.39 -4.11 -7.91
CA SER A 269 4.05 -4.84 -9.01
C SER A 269 5.50 -4.43 -9.22
N ILE A 270 5.74 -3.12 -9.35
CA ILE A 270 7.08 -2.58 -9.56
C ILE A 270 7.94 -2.80 -8.31
N SER A 271 7.38 -2.57 -7.12
CA SER A 271 8.08 -2.77 -5.85
C SER A 271 8.55 -4.22 -5.69
N HIS A 272 7.64 -5.19 -5.85
CA HIS A 272 7.94 -6.62 -5.76
C HIS A 272 8.90 -7.10 -6.84
N GLY A 273 8.74 -6.62 -8.08
CA GLY A 273 9.67 -6.91 -9.17
C GLY A 273 11.09 -6.39 -8.87
N ASN A 274 11.22 -5.22 -8.25
CA ASN A 274 12.50 -4.67 -7.84
C ASN A 274 13.12 -5.48 -6.69
N THR A 275 12.34 -5.83 -5.66
CA THR A 275 12.82 -6.66 -4.56
C THR A 275 13.22 -8.06 -5.06
N GLY A 276 12.51 -8.64 -6.03
CA GLY A 276 12.88 -9.94 -6.61
C GLY A 276 14.22 -9.93 -7.33
N ARG A 277 14.50 -8.85 -8.08
CA ARG A 277 15.81 -8.68 -8.73
C ARG A 277 16.94 -8.50 -7.71
N LEU A 278 16.69 -7.76 -6.63
CA LEU A 278 17.67 -7.57 -5.55
C LEU A 278 17.91 -8.87 -4.77
N ALA A 279 16.87 -9.63 -4.42
CA ALA A 279 17.02 -10.94 -3.78
C ALA A 279 17.90 -11.88 -4.62
N LYS A 280 17.65 -11.93 -5.93
CA LYS A 280 18.48 -12.67 -6.87
C LYS A 280 19.93 -12.19 -6.91
N ALA A 281 20.16 -10.86 -6.88
CA ALA A 281 21.50 -10.28 -6.85
C ALA A 281 22.28 -10.64 -5.57
N HIS A 282 21.58 -10.87 -4.46
CA HIS A 282 22.16 -11.36 -3.20
C HIS A 282 22.22 -12.91 -3.10
N GLY A 283 21.90 -13.64 -4.18
CA GLY A 283 21.96 -15.10 -4.21
C GLY A 283 20.77 -15.82 -3.56
N GLU A 284 19.74 -15.11 -3.08
CA GLU A 284 18.54 -15.71 -2.49
C GLU A 284 17.48 -15.96 -3.60
N MET A 285 17.64 -17.08 -4.31
CA MET A 285 16.73 -17.47 -5.37
C MET A 285 15.32 -17.86 -4.89
N LYS A 286 15.19 -18.45 -3.69
CA LYS A 286 13.88 -18.83 -3.13
C LYS A 286 13.08 -17.58 -2.73
N LEU A 287 13.73 -16.59 -2.13
CA LEU A 287 13.13 -15.30 -1.82
C LEU A 287 12.77 -14.54 -3.10
N ALA A 288 13.60 -14.60 -4.13
CA ALA A 288 13.27 -14.03 -5.44
C ALA A 288 12.00 -14.68 -6.02
N GLN A 289 11.84 -16.00 -5.89
CA GLN A 289 10.61 -16.70 -6.26
C GLN A 289 9.42 -16.23 -5.42
N ILE A 290 9.56 -16.17 -4.09
CA ILE A 290 8.53 -15.68 -3.16
C ILE A 290 8.01 -14.31 -3.62
N VAL A 291 8.88 -13.31 -3.73
CA VAL A 291 8.44 -11.93 -4.03
C VAL A 291 7.90 -11.77 -5.45
N VAL A 292 8.33 -12.60 -6.42
CA VAL A 292 7.71 -12.63 -7.75
C VAL A 292 6.31 -13.22 -7.70
N ARG A 293 6.02 -14.16 -6.79
CA ARG A 293 4.69 -14.75 -6.65
C ARG A 293 3.68 -13.82 -5.99
N LEU A 294 4.14 -12.90 -5.14
CA LEU A 294 3.32 -11.80 -4.60
C LEU A 294 2.77 -10.90 -5.70
N HIS A 295 3.49 -10.80 -6.84
CA HIS A 295 3.01 -10.03 -7.99
C HIS A 295 2.05 -10.84 -8.89
N GLN A 296 0.96 -11.36 -8.34
CA GLN A 296 -0.12 -11.90 -9.17
C GLN A 296 -1.09 -10.80 -9.58
N MET A 297 -0.59 -9.91 -10.44
CA MET A 297 -1.48 -9.11 -11.29
C MET A 297 -2.32 -10.07 -12.11
N ARG A 298 -3.60 -10.14 -11.77
CA ARG A 298 -4.58 -10.33 -12.81
C ARG A 298 -5.16 -8.97 -13.12
N SER A 299 -5.23 -8.65 -14.40
CA SER A 299 -5.58 -7.35 -14.97
C SER A 299 -7.03 -6.92 -14.70
N VAL A 300 -7.61 -7.38 -13.60
CA VAL A 300 -9.04 -7.45 -13.38
C VAL A 300 -9.59 -6.06 -13.20
N MET A 301 -8.97 -5.22 -12.38
CA MET A 301 -9.50 -3.87 -12.12
C MET A 301 -9.29 -2.87 -13.25
N LYS A 302 -8.50 -3.20 -14.29
CA LYS A 302 -8.43 -2.37 -15.51
C LYS A 302 -9.69 -2.50 -16.36
N GLN A 303 -10.35 -3.68 -16.36
CA GLN A 303 -11.49 -3.93 -17.24
C GLN A 303 -12.78 -3.21 -16.80
N PRO A 304 -13.17 -3.20 -15.51
CA PRO A 304 -14.31 -2.44 -15.02
C PRO A 304 -14.17 -0.95 -15.33
N ILE A 305 -12.99 -0.37 -15.18
CA ILE A 305 -12.73 1.04 -15.55
C ILE A 305 -12.99 1.25 -17.04
N GLN A 306 -12.42 0.41 -17.90
CA GLN A 306 -12.58 0.58 -19.35
C GLN A 306 -14.02 0.34 -19.83
N LYS A 307 -14.76 -0.57 -19.18
CA LYS A 307 -16.16 -0.85 -19.49
C LYS A 307 -17.08 0.26 -18.95
N SER A 308 -16.92 0.65 -17.69
CA SER A 308 -17.62 1.80 -17.10
C SER A 308 -17.37 3.07 -17.90
N TRP A 309 -16.12 3.32 -18.31
CA TRP A 309 -15.74 4.49 -19.12
C TRP A 309 -16.54 4.57 -20.41
N LYS A 310 -16.79 3.41 -21.06
CA LYS A 310 -17.61 3.33 -22.28
C LYS A 310 -19.10 3.49 -22.00
N SER A 311 -19.56 3.12 -20.80
CA SER A 311 -20.97 3.19 -20.39
C SER A 311 -21.36 4.50 -19.71
N SER A 312 -20.40 5.37 -19.35
CA SER A 312 -20.61 6.57 -18.55
C SER A 312 -20.58 7.86 -19.39
N SER A 313 -21.44 8.83 -19.07
CA SER A 313 -21.45 10.16 -19.71
C SER A 313 -20.17 10.97 -19.44
N ARG A 314 -19.90 11.98 -20.28
CA ARG A 314 -18.71 12.88 -20.31
C ARG A 314 -18.21 13.39 -18.94
N SER A 315 -19.08 13.50 -17.94
CA SER A 315 -18.75 13.95 -16.58
C SER A 315 -17.78 13.02 -15.82
N ILE A 316 -17.79 11.70 -16.07
CA ILE A 316 -16.80 10.77 -15.48
C ILE A 316 -15.44 10.87 -16.17
N GLN A 317 -15.42 11.20 -17.47
CA GLN A 317 -14.19 11.44 -18.22
C GLN A 317 -13.44 12.70 -17.72
N MET A 318 -14.19 13.68 -17.22
CA MET A 318 -13.63 14.91 -16.65
C MET A 318 -13.05 14.75 -15.25
N ALA A 319 -13.66 13.95 -14.36
CA ALA A 319 -13.11 13.68 -13.02
C ALA A 319 -11.69 13.08 -13.11
N LEU A 320 -11.47 12.20 -14.09
CA LEU A 320 -10.19 11.60 -14.40
C LEU A 320 -9.18 12.56 -15.05
N SER A 321 -9.64 13.46 -15.95
CA SER A 321 -8.75 14.47 -16.55
C SER A 321 -8.26 15.50 -15.53
N TRP A 322 -9.07 15.82 -14.52
CA TRP A 322 -8.69 16.79 -13.48
C TRP A 322 -7.65 16.21 -12.50
N HIS A 323 -7.78 14.93 -12.12
CA HIS A 323 -6.83 14.24 -11.22
C HIS A 323 -5.54 13.76 -11.89
N LEU A 324 -5.49 13.66 -13.23
CA LEU A 324 -4.28 13.29 -13.97
C LEU A 324 -3.48 14.52 -14.47
N LEU A 325 -4.04 15.73 -14.38
CA LEU A 325 -3.42 16.99 -14.85
C LEU A 325 -3.17 18.02 -13.73
N THR A 326 -3.43 17.67 -12.46
CA THR A 326 -3.04 18.46 -11.28
C THR A 326 -2.24 17.60 -10.31
#